data_AF-A0A2S4KRI2-F1
#
_entry.id   AF-A0A2S4KRI2-F1
#
_cell.length_a   1.000
_cell.length_b   1.000
_cell.length_c   1.000
_cell.angle_alpha   90.00
_cell.angle_beta   90.00
_cell.angle_gamma   90.00
#
_symmetry.space_group_name_H-M   'P 1'
#
loop_
_entity.id
_entity.type
_entity.pdbx_description
1 polymer ?
#
loop_
_entity_poly.entity_id
_entity_poly.type
_entity_poly.pdbx_seq_one_letter_code
_entity_poly.pdbx_strand_id
1 'polypeptide(L)'
;MEGGALHWPLWAPYGLYGRVDHVYGWKAFDARNGFTGAQAFLNLVESAMYAAYLWLYFARGVPDAARTRTVTGRAGAVAVLIGFSAAVMTLSKTVLYWMNEYYSGFDNIGHNPFVDIIYLWIIPNGAWLVGSTYMIWSLGGDILDGLEAASTHAKKE
;
A
#
# COMPACT_ATOMS: atom_id res chain seq x y z
N MET A 1 -8.29 1.29 -20.79
CA MET A 1 -8.31 2.76 -20.95
C MET A 1 -9.57 3.17 -21.70
N GLU A 2 -9.93 4.46 -21.65
CA GLU A 2 -11.10 5.01 -22.36
C GLU A 2 -11.17 4.53 -23.81
N GLY A 3 -12.37 4.16 -24.28
CA GLY A 3 -12.57 3.57 -25.61
C GLY A 3 -12.38 2.05 -25.72
N GLY A 4 -11.86 1.37 -24.69
CA GLY A 4 -11.75 -0.09 -24.67
C GLY A 4 -13.04 -0.81 -24.24
N ALA A 5 -13.27 -2.03 -24.74
CA ALA A 5 -14.46 -2.83 -24.42
C ALA A 5 -14.60 -3.19 -22.92
N LEU A 6 -13.50 -3.25 -22.18
CA LEU A 6 -13.52 -3.45 -20.72
C LEU A 6 -13.72 -2.14 -19.95
N HIS A 7 -13.46 -0.98 -20.58
CA HIS A 7 -13.56 0.29 -19.88
C HIS A 7 -14.99 0.60 -19.46
N TRP A 8 -15.96 0.33 -20.34
CA TRP A 8 -17.36 0.30 -19.96
C TRP A 8 -17.82 -1.14 -19.77
N PRO A 9 -18.46 -1.51 -18.64
CA PRO A 9 -18.82 -0.67 -17.49
C PRO A 9 -17.78 -0.69 -16.35
N LEU A 10 -16.80 -1.60 -16.38
CA LEU A 10 -15.99 -1.95 -15.21
C LEU A 10 -14.99 -0.87 -14.78
N TRP A 11 -14.33 -0.21 -15.75
CA TRP A 11 -13.28 0.78 -15.48
C TRP A 11 -13.71 2.21 -15.76
N ALA A 12 -15.02 2.46 -15.90
CA ALA A 12 -15.55 3.80 -16.20
C ALA A 12 -15.12 4.86 -15.16
N PRO A 13 -15.11 4.56 -13.84
CA PRO A 13 -14.61 5.53 -12.85
C PRO A 13 -13.12 5.89 -13.01
N TYR A 14 -12.31 5.00 -13.61
CA TYR A 14 -10.88 5.24 -13.82
C TYR A 14 -10.59 6.19 -14.99
N GLY A 15 -11.60 6.56 -15.79
CA GLY A 15 -11.45 7.62 -16.79
C GLY A 15 -11.10 8.96 -16.14
N LEU A 16 -11.70 9.28 -14.99
CA LEU A 16 -11.36 10.49 -14.23
C LEU A 16 -9.90 10.47 -13.76
N TYR A 17 -9.44 9.34 -13.22
CA TYR A 17 -8.06 9.18 -12.77
C TYR A 17 -7.05 9.38 -13.91
N GLY A 18 -7.29 8.81 -15.09
CA GLY A 18 -6.40 8.98 -16.25
C GLY A 18 -6.39 10.40 -16.83
N ARG A 19 -7.43 11.21 -16.56
CA ARG A 19 -7.48 12.64 -16.95
C ARG A 19 -6.78 13.55 -15.94
N VAL A 20 -6.88 13.21 -14.65
CA VAL A 20 -6.20 13.94 -13.58
C VAL A 20 -4.72 13.61 -13.58
N ASP A 21 -4.36 12.34 -13.68
CA ASP A 21 -2.98 11.89 -13.70
C ASP A 21 -2.69 11.10 -14.98
N HIS A 22 -1.94 11.74 -15.87
CA HIS A 22 -1.56 11.17 -17.15
C HIS A 22 -0.63 9.95 -17.05
N VAL A 23 -0.08 9.64 -15.86
CA VAL A 23 0.67 8.40 -15.61
C VAL A 23 -0.21 7.16 -15.80
N TYR A 24 -1.53 7.30 -15.63
CA TYR A 24 -2.53 6.26 -15.88
C TYR A 24 -3.21 6.38 -17.25
N GLY A 25 -2.86 7.40 -18.04
CA GLY A 25 -3.49 7.74 -19.31
C GLY A 25 -2.72 7.30 -20.55
N TRP A 26 -3.24 7.68 -21.71
CA TRP A 26 -2.64 7.39 -23.02
C TRP A 26 -1.21 7.94 -23.15
N LYS A 27 -0.91 9.11 -22.57
CA LYS A 27 0.44 9.70 -22.55
C LYS A 27 1.50 8.70 -22.08
N ALA A 28 1.30 8.10 -20.91
CA ALA A 28 2.26 7.16 -20.35
C ALA A 28 2.31 5.84 -21.12
N PHE A 29 1.16 5.38 -21.65
CA PHE A 29 1.08 4.17 -22.45
C PHE A 29 1.84 4.31 -23.78
N ASP A 30 1.60 5.38 -24.53
CA ASP A 30 2.21 5.64 -25.83
C ASP A 30 3.73 5.89 -25.68
N ALA A 31 4.14 6.53 -24.59
CA ALA A 31 5.54 6.72 -24.23
C ALA A 31 6.24 5.43 -23.75
N ARG A 32 5.53 4.31 -23.63
CA ARG A 32 6.02 3.04 -23.03
C ARG A 32 6.67 3.26 -21.66
N ASN A 33 6.07 4.13 -20.84
CA ASN A 33 6.56 4.41 -19.51
C ASN A 33 6.34 3.19 -18.60
N GLY A 34 7.43 2.60 -18.11
CA GLY A 34 7.40 1.41 -17.27
C GLY A 34 6.92 1.65 -15.82
N PHE A 35 6.84 2.91 -15.39
CA PHE A 35 6.56 3.26 -13.99
C PHE A 35 5.22 2.70 -13.49
N THR A 36 4.14 2.97 -14.23
CA THR A 36 2.78 2.53 -13.84
C THR A 36 2.66 1.00 -13.82
N GLY A 37 3.28 0.33 -14.80
CA GLY A 37 3.32 -1.13 -14.86
C GLY A 37 4.09 -1.74 -13.68
N ALA A 38 5.23 -1.16 -13.31
CA ALA A 38 6.01 -1.58 -12.16
C ALA A 38 5.26 -1.39 -10.84
N GLN A 39 4.60 -0.24 -10.67
CA GLN A 39 3.72 0.04 -9.52
C GLN A 39 2.58 -1.00 -9.44
N ALA A 40 1.92 -1.30 -10.56
CA ALA A 40 0.86 -2.30 -10.61
C ALA A 40 1.34 -3.70 -10.24
N PHE A 41 2.52 -4.12 -10.71
CA PHE A 41 3.09 -5.41 -10.35
C PHE A 41 3.34 -5.51 -8.84
N LEU A 42 3.93 -4.47 -8.23
CA LEU A 42 4.14 -4.46 -6.79
C LEU A 42 2.83 -4.37 -6.00
N ASN A 43 1.76 -3.78 -6.54
CA ASN A 43 0.43 -3.84 -5.92
C ASN A 43 -0.11 -5.28 -5.89
N LEU A 44 0.17 -6.11 -6.89
CA LEU A 44 -0.21 -7.53 -6.86
C LEU A 44 0.54 -8.28 -5.76
N VAL A 45 1.85 -8.03 -5.62
CA VAL A 45 2.67 -8.63 -4.56
C VAL A 45 2.15 -8.20 -3.18
N GLU A 46 1.93 -6.91 -2.99
CA GLU A 46 1.37 -6.35 -1.76
C GLU A 46 -0.02 -6.93 -1.43
N SER A 47 -0.90 -7.04 -2.42
CA SER A 47 -2.24 -7.63 -2.24
C SER A 47 -2.15 -9.09 -1.81
N ALA A 48 -1.22 -9.85 -2.39
CA ALA A 48 -0.97 -11.23 -1.98
C ALA A 48 -0.45 -11.30 -0.54
N MET A 49 0.42 -10.38 -0.12
CA MET A 49 0.92 -10.30 1.25
C MET A 49 -0.19 -9.96 2.24
N TYR A 50 -1.05 -8.97 1.95
CA TYR A 50 -2.19 -8.65 2.80
C TYR A 50 -3.21 -9.79 2.84
N ALA A 51 -3.44 -10.50 1.73
CA ALA A 51 -4.28 -11.69 1.72
C ALA A 51 -3.69 -12.80 2.62
N ALA A 52 -2.37 -13.01 2.59
CA ALA A 52 -1.70 -13.96 3.47
C ALA A 52 -1.79 -13.55 4.96
N TYR A 53 -1.61 -12.25 5.24
CA TYR A 53 -1.80 -11.68 6.59
C TYR A 53 -3.21 -11.94 7.11
N LEU A 54 -4.23 -11.59 6.33
CA LEU A 54 -5.64 -11.79 6.70
C LEU A 54 -5.98 -13.27 6.83
N TRP A 55 -5.45 -14.13 5.94
CA TRP A 55 -5.63 -15.56 6.05
C TRP A 55 -5.05 -16.10 7.37
N LEU A 56 -3.84 -15.70 7.75
CA LEU A 56 -3.27 -16.08 9.05
C LEU A 56 -4.13 -15.58 10.22
N TYR A 57 -4.60 -14.33 10.15
CA TYR A 57 -5.49 -13.74 11.15
C TYR A 57 -6.80 -14.53 11.33
N PHE A 58 -7.48 -14.89 10.24
CA PHE A 58 -8.75 -15.61 10.31
C PHE A 58 -8.59 -17.11 10.58
N ALA A 59 -7.56 -17.75 10.03
CA ALA A 59 -7.38 -19.20 10.15
C ALA A 59 -6.72 -19.60 11.48
N ARG A 60 -5.92 -18.73 12.08
CA ARG A 60 -5.14 -19.02 13.31
C ARG A 60 -5.51 -18.14 14.49
N GLY A 61 -6.36 -17.14 14.29
CA GLY A 61 -6.82 -16.25 15.36
C GLY A 61 -7.78 -16.95 16.31
N VAL A 62 -7.45 -16.94 17.59
CA VAL A 62 -8.34 -17.40 18.65
C VAL A 62 -9.15 -16.20 19.14
N PRO A 63 -10.50 -16.25 19.11
CA PRO A 63 -11.33 -15.19 19.64
C PRO A 63 -11.23 -15.15 21.17
N ASP A 64 -11.07 -13.95 21.72
CA ASP A 64 -11.15 -13.69 23.15
C ASP A 64 -12.59 -13.41 23.61
N ALA A 65 -12.78 -13.16 24.91
CA ALA A 65 -14.08 -12.86 25.50
C ALA A 65 -14.74 -11.58 24.92
N ALA A 66 -13.94 -10.65 24.39
CA ALA A 66 -14.40 -9.44 23.71
C ALA A 66 -14.64 -9.66 22.20
N ARG A 67 -14.51 -10.91 21.71
CA ARG A 67 -14.58 -11.32 20.29
C ARG A 67 -13.47 -10.72 19.41
N THR A 68 -12.39 -10.25 20.02
CA THR A 68 -11.17 -9.86 19.30
C THR A 68 -10.37 -11.12 19.00
N ARG A 69 -9.92 -11.30 17.76
CA ARG A 69 -9.07 -12.44 17.41
C ARG A 69 -7.61 -12.08 17.66
N THR A 70 -6.91 -12.95 18.38
CA THR A 70 -5.47 -12.82 18.59
C THR A 70 -4.76 -14.01 17.97
N VAL A 71 -3.71 -13.76 17.20
CA VAL A 71 -2.82 -14.80 16.65
C VAL A 71 -1.53 -14.79 17.46
N THR A 72 -1.16 -15.92 18.04
CA THR A 72 0.04 -16.04 18.89
C THR A 72 1.09 -16.98 18.29
N GLY A 73 2.26 -17.02 18.93
CA GLY A 73 3.37 -17.89 18.54
C GLY A 73 3.92 -17.60 17.14
N ARG A 74 4.45 -18.64 16.47
CA ARG A 74 5.09 -18.48 15.15
C ARG A 74 4.14 -17.93 14.09
N ALA A 75 2.85 -18.31 14.12
CA ALA A 75 1.88 -17.81 13.16
C ALA A 75 1.65 -16.29 13.32
N GLY A 76 1.58 -15.80 14.56
CA GLY A 76 1.50 -14.37 14.86
C GLY A 76 2.74 -13.62 14.39
N ALA A 77 3.92 -14.14 14.72
CA ALA A 77 5.19 -13.54 14.28
C ALA A 77 5.30 -13.44 12.74
N VAL A 78 4.90 -14.50 12.02
CA VAL A 78 4.88 -14.49 10.55
C VAL A 78 3.85 -13.49 10.02
N ALA A 79 2.66 -13.43 10.62
CA ALA A 79 1.64 -12.47 10.22
C ALA A 79 2.17 -11.03 10.37
N VAL A 80 2.67 -10.66 11.56
CA VAL A 80 3.22 -9.32 11.83
C VAL A 80 4.35 -8.98 10.85
N LEU A 81 5.27 -9.92 10.59
CA LEU A 81 6.37 -9.70 9.64
C LEU A 81 5.86 -9.44 8.20
N ILE A 82 4.88 -10.22 7.73
CA ILE A 82 4.28 -10.03 6.41
C ILE A 82 3.56 -8.69 6.33
N GLY A 83 2.73 -8.37 7.32
CA GLY A 83 1.98 -7.11 7.36
C GLY A 83 2.90 -5.89 7.40
N PHE A 84 3.95 -5.94 8.22
CA PHE A 84 4.97 -4.89 8.31
C PHE A 84 5.68 -4.69 6.96
N SER A 85 6.12 -5.79 6.34
CA SER A 85 6.82 -5.74 5.05
C SER A 85 5.93 -5.20 3.92
N ALA A 86 4.64 -5.57 3.92
CA ALA A 86 3.66 -5.03 2.98
C ALA A 86 3.47 -3.53 3.17
N ALA A 87 3.32 -3.08 4.43
CA ALA A 87 3.15 -1.65 4.74
C ALA A 87 4.39 -0.82 4.35
N VAL A 88 5.60 -1.32 4.59
CA VAL A 88 6.85 -0.70 4.11
C VAL A 88 6.86 -0.59 2.59
N MET A 89 6.42 -1.63 1.88
CA MET A 89 6.33 -1.61 0.42
C MET A 89 5.33 -0.57 -0.07
N THR A 90 4.13 -0.50 0.53
CA THR A 90 3.12 0.52 0.20
C THR A 90 3.70 1.92 0.37
N LEU A 91 4.25 2.21 1.55
CA LEU A 91 4.83 3.53 1.85
C LEU A 91 5.93 3.89 0.85
N SER A 92 6.87 2.97 0.60
CA SER A 92 8.00 3.20 -0.29
C SER A 92 7.56 3.51 -1.72
N LYS A 93 6.57 2.77 -2.22
CA LYS A 93 5.98 3.00 -3.55
C LYS A 93 5.28 4.34 -3.65
N THR A 94 4.48 4.69 -2.65
CA THR A 94 3.74 5.96 -2.64
C THR A 94 4.72 7.14 -2.53
N VAL A 95 5.75 7.05 -1.70
CA VAL A 95 6.82 8.07 -1.65
C VAL A 95 7.53 8.17 -3.00
N LEU A 96 7.91 7.04 -3.60
CA LEU A 96 8.54 7.03 -4.92
C LEU A 96 7.65 7.66 -5.99
N TYR A 97 6.34 7.44 -5.94
CA TYR A 97 5.38 8.05 -6.85
C TYR A 97 5.33 9.58 -6.72
N TRP A 98 5.29 10.10 -5.49
CA TRP A 98 5.36 11.54 -5.25
C TRP A 98 6.69 12.14 -5.70
N MET A 99 7.81 11.46 -5.40
CA MET A 99 9.13 11.92 -5.82
C MET A 99 9.28 11.89 -7.34
N ASN A 100 8.79 10.84 -8.01
CA ASN A 100 8.83 10.76 -9.46
C ASN A 100 8.09 11.92 -10.11
N GLU A 101 6.94 12.32 -9.56
CA GLU A 101 6.17 13.46 -10.06
C GLU A 101 6.87 14.81 -9.76
N TYR A 102 7.49 14.95 -8.59
CA TYR A 102 8.30 16.13 -8.28
C TYR A 102 9.49 16.29 -9.22
N TYR A 103 10.27 15.22 -9.43
CA TYR A 103 11.47 15.24 -10.27
C TYR A 103 11.17 15.27 -11.78
N SER A 104 9.96 14.92 -12.20
CA SER A 104 9.50 15.11 -13.58
C SER A 104 9.01 16.54 -13.85
N GLY A 105 8.99 17.42 -12.84
CA GLY A 105 8.44 18.77 -12.98
C GLY A 105 6.91 18.81 -13.03
N PHE A 106 6.26 17.86 -12.35
CA PHE A 106 4.80 17.67 -12.34
C PHE A 106 4.23 17.40 -13.74
N ASP A 107 4.96 16.64 -14.55
CA ASP A 107 4.64 16.38 -15.95
C ASP A 107 3.29 15.66 -16.16
N ASN A 108 2.80 14.89 -15.18
CA ASN A 108 1.55 14.14 -15.31
C ASN A 108 0.35 14.82 -14.65
N ILE A 109 0.56 15.65 -13.64
CA ILE A 109 -0.54 16.28 -12.87
C ILE A 109 -0.59 17.81 -12.98
N GLY A 110 0.48 18.46 -13.45
CA GLY A 110 0.64 19.92 -13.41
C GLY A 110 -0.33 20.69 -14.32
N HIS A 111 -1.03 20.01 -15.23
CA HIS A 111 -2.06 20.61 -16.09
C HIS A 111 -3.39 20.86 -15.36
N ASN A 112 -3.60 20.27 -14.19
CA ASN A 112 -4.86 20.39 -13.47
C ASN A 112 -4.92 21.68 -12.64
N PRO A 113 -6.12 22.21 -12.38
CA PRO A 113 -6.33 23.21 -11.33
C PRO A 113 -5.78 22.71 -9.98
N PHE A 114 -5.18 23.61 -9.20
CA PHE A 114 -4.58 23.26 -7.91
C PHE A 114 -5.58 22.58 -6.95
N VAL A 115 -6.84 22.98 -6.97
CA VAL A 115 -7.90 22.39 -6.14
C VAL A 115 -8.13 20.92 -6.51
N ASP A 116 -8.13 20.59 -7.81
CA ASP A 116 -8.33 19.22 -8.28
C ASP A 116 -7.14 18.34 -7.87
N ILE A 117 -5.92 18.88 -7.93
CA ILE A 117 -4.73 18.19 -7.42
C ILE A 117 -4.88 17.85 -5.93
N ILE A 118 -5.39 18.77 -5.11
CA ILE A 118 -5.60 18.51 -3.68
C ILE A 118 -6.55 17.32 -3.46
N TYR A 119 -7.74 17.39 -4.06
CA TYR A 119 -8.81 16.42 -3.76
C TYR A 119 -8.66 15.08 -4.49
N LEU A 120 -8.13 15.09 -5.72
CA LEU A 120 -8.09 13.92 -6.58
C LEU A 120 -6.73 13.25 -6.61
N TRP A 121 -5.67 13.92 -6.13
CA TRP A 121 -4.32 13.36 -6.12
C TRP A 121 -3.66 13.38 -4.74
N ILE A 122 -3.61 14.52 -4.05
CA ILE A 122 -2.91 14.66 -2.75
C ILE A 122 -3.63 13.87 -1.65
N ILE A 123 -4.92 14.12 -1.43
CA ILE A 123 -5.65 13.48 -0.32
C ILE A 123 -5.71 11.96 -0.50
N PRO A 124 -6.07 11.40 -1.68
CA PRO A 124 -6.13 9.95 -1.85
C PRO A 124 -4.77 9.28 -1.68
N ASN A 125 -3.70 9.84 -2.26
CA ASN A 125 -2.36 9.27 -2.10
C ASN A 125 -1.78 9.52 -0.69
N GLY A 126 -2.10 10.65 -0.09
CA GLY A 126 -1.72 11.00 1.28
C GLY A 126 -2.32 10.07 2.32
N ALA A 127 -3.55 9.57 2.09
CA ALA A 127 -4.15 8.55 2.93
C ALA A 127 -3.29 7.27 2.99
N TRP A 128 -2.69 6.86 1.86
CA TRP A 128 -1.76 5.72 1.83
C TRP A 128 -0.45 6.01 2.58
N LEU A 129 0.10 7.22 2.48
CA LEU A 129 1.28 7.61 3.27
C LEU A 129 1.02 7.50 4.77
N VAL A 130 -0.11 8.08 5.24
CA VAL A 130 -0.46 8.08 6.65
C VAL A 130 -0.80 6.68 7.14
N GLY A 131 -1.65 5.96 6.41
CA GLY A 131 -2.10 4.61 6.78
C GLY A 131 -0.94 3.64 6.87
N SER A 132 -0.07 3.60 5.86
CA SER A 132 1.10 2.71 5.86
C SER A 132 2.11 3.07 6.93
N THR A 133 2.34 4.37 7.19
CA THR A 133 3.22 4.80 8.30
C THR A 133 2.67 4.33 9.65
N TYR A 134 1.37 4.47 9.88
CA TYR A 134 0.72 3.97 11.09
C TYR A 134 0.86 2.44 11.23
N MET A 135 0.63 1.70 10.14
CA MET A 135 0.79 0.24 10.14
C MET A 135 2.23 -0.19 10.45
N ILE A 136 3.23 0.49 9.88
CA ILE A 136 4.65 0.25 10.17
C ILE A 136 4.94 0.51 11.66
N TRP A 137 4.43 1.62 12.20
CA TRP A 137 4.61 1.95 13.61
C TRP A 137 3.97 0.90 14.53
N SER A 138 2.71 0.53 14.27
CA SER A 138 1.97 -0.44 15.08
C SER A 138 2.57 -1.84 15.01
N LEU A 139 2.74 -2.39 13.80
CA LEU A 139 3.29 -3.75 13.63
C LEU A 139 4.77 -3.81 13.99
N GLY A 140 5.51 -2.72 13.77
CA GLY A 140 6.88 -2.58 14.24
C GLY A 140 6.97 -2.61 15.77
N GLY A 141 6.02 -1.97 16.46
CA GLY A 141 5.86 -2.06 17.91
C GLY A 141 5.69 -3.51 18.37
N ASP A 142 4.78 -4.27 17.76
CA ASP A 142 4.58 -5.69 18.08
C ASP A 142 5.87 -6.53 17.90
N ILE A 143 6.68 -6.21 16.89
CA ILE A 143 7.99 -6.86 16.67
C ILE A 143 8.96 -6.52 17.81
N LEU A 144 9.05 -5.25 18.18
CA LEU A 144 9.94 -4.77 19.25
C LEU A 144 9.56 -5.39 20.60
N ASP A 145 8.27 -5.34 20.96
CA ASP A 145 7.75 -5.91 22.21
C ASP A 145 8.04 -7.41 22.30
N GLY A 146 7.86 -8.13 21.18
CA GLY A 146 8.18 -9.56 21.10
C GLY A 146 9.67 -9.86 21.30
N LEU A 147 10.56 -9.03 20.73
CA LEU A 147 12.01 -9.17 20.91
C LEU A 147 12.45 -8.82 22.33
N GLU A 148 11.88 -7.78 22.94
CA GLU A 148 12.16 -7.36 24.30
C GLU A 148 11.74 -8.44 25.32
N ALA A 149 10.54 -8.98 25.18
CA ALA A 149 10.06 -10.10 26.01
C ALA A 149 10.99 -11.32 25.89
N ALA A 150 11.42 -11.68 24.68
CA ALA A 150 12.34 -12.80 24.47
C ALA A 150 13.71 -12.55 25.12
N SER A 151 14.24 -11.33 25.05
CA SER A 151 15.53 -10.96 25.63
C SER A 151 15.54 -11.03 27.16
N THR A 152 14.41 -10.72 27.81
CA THR A 152 14.28 -10.81 29.27
C THR A 152 14.33 -12.25 29.78
N HIS A 153 13.94 -13.22 28.94
CA HIS A 153 13.98 -14.65 29.25
C HIS A 153 15.29 -15.35 28.85
N ALA A 154 16.15 -14.69 28.06
CA ALA A 154 17.48 -15.17 27.75
C ALA A 154 18.40 -14.95 28.97
N LYS A 155 18.49 -15.95 29.87
CA LYS A 155 19.50 -15.97 30.94
C LYS A 155 20.88 -15.73 30.31
N LYS A 156 21.63 -14.76 30.85
CA LYS A 156 23.07 -14.62 30.61
C LYS A 156 23.74 -15.94 30.98
N GLU A 157 24.42 -16.56 30.02
CA GLU A 157 25.46 -17.56 30.28
C GLU A 157 26.62 -16.94 31.06
#